data_AF-A0A920MAX9-F1
#
_entry.id   AF-A0A920MAX9-F1
#
_cell.length_a   1.000
_cell.length_b   1.000
_cell.length_c   1.000
_cell.angle_alpha   90.00
_cell.angle_beta   90.00
_cell.angle_gamma   90.00
#
_symmetry.space_group_name_H-M   'P 1'
#
loop_
_entity.id
_entity.type
_entity.pdbx_description
1 polymer ?
#
loop_
_entity_poly.entity_id
_entity_poly.type
_entity_poly.pdbx_seq_one_letter_code
_entity_poly.pdbx_strand_id
1 'polypeptide(L)'
;MAPPSDGVEWNDGGIEGTKRFLNKFWDNMVKIIDQKDTSDTFSSKDEEIERKINQTIKSITQHLEKFEFNTAVSDLMKLNNDLSDYLKEDNTIQIDLKDSILRNILILLYPMSPHIASEIFQDYFDSDISQEKWPTFDETKLENPVYELVIQINGKKRHALIVNTGIEEDEVKEICTTNFDIDFSNAKKVIFIKDKLINIVQ
;
A
#
# COMPACT_ATOMS: atom_id res chain seq x y z
N MET A 1 15.84 -7.29 -11.94
CA MET A 1 16.28 -5.95 -12.36
C MET A 1 17.08 -5.34 -11.21
N ALA A 2 18.01 -4.42 -11.51
CA ALA A 2 18.86 -3.73 -10.54
C ALA A 2 18.75 -2.20 -10.76
N PRO A 3 19.16 -1.35 -9.79
CA PRO A 3 19.19 0.11 -9.96
C PRO A 3 19.83 0.55 -11.28
N PRO A 4 19.45 1.70 -11.87
CA PRO A 4 20.04 2.15 -13.15
C PRO A 4 21.55 2.44 -13.10
N SER A 5 22.12 2.58 -11.90
CA SER A 5 23.57 2.67 -11.65
C SER A 5 24.30 1.33 -11.79
N ASP A 6 23.57 0.22 -11.74
CA ASP A 6 24.11 -1.12 -11.54
C ASP A 6 23.97 -1.95 -12.81
N GLY A 7 24.86 -2.93 -13.00
CA GLY A 7 24.72 -3.90 -14.09
C GLY A 7 23.48 -4.78 -13.91
N VAL A 8 22.70 -4.95 -14.98
CA VAL A 8 21.52 -5.83 -14.98
C VAL A 8 21.83 -7.10 -15.76
N GLU A 9 21.82 -8.25 -15.10
CA GLU A 9 21.77 -9.54 -15.79
C GLU A 9 20.38 -9.78 -16.39
N TRP A 10 20.34 -10.14 -17.67
CA TRP A 10 19.11 -10.50 -18.36
C TRP A 10 18.58 -11.85 -17.85
N ASN A 11 17.30 -11.90 -17.49
CA ASN A 11 16.65 -13.11 -16.99
C ASN A 11 15.21 -13.17 -17.51
N ASP A 12 14.93 -14.17 -18.36
CA ASP A 12 13.61 -14.37 -18.98
C ASP A 12 12.49 -14.60 -17.94
N GLY A 13 12.82 -15.16 -16.77
CA GLY A 13 11.88 -15.30 -15.66
C GLY A 13 11.41 -13.96 -15.07
N GLY A 14 12.20 -12.89 -15.24
CA GLY A 14 11.81 -11.53 -14.88
C GLY A 14 10.72 -10.97 -15.80
N ILE A 15 10.74 -11.33 -17.09
CA ILE A 15 9.77 -10.88 -18.11
C ILE A 15 8.37 -11.42 -17.76
N GLU A 16 8.27 -12.70 -17.42
CA GLU A 16 6.99 -13.30 -17.00
C GLU A 16 6.48 -12.70 -15.67
N GLY A 17 7.37 -12.19 -14.81
CA GLY A 17 7.01 -11.38 -13.65
C GLY A 17 6.28 -10.09 -14.04
N THR A 18 6.88 -9.29 -14.93
CA THR A 18 6.28 -8.04 -15.44
C THR A 18 4.96 -8.30 -16.16
N LYS A 19 4.88 -9.35 -16.99
CA LYS A 19 3.65 -9.74 -17.69
C LYS A 19 2.52 -10.11 -16.73
N ARG A 20 2.79 -10.90 -15.69
CA ARG A 20 1.79 -11.23 -14.66
C ARG A 20 1.30 -9.99 -13.92
N PHE A 21 2.20 -9.04 -13.62
CA PHE A 21 1.82 -7.76 -13.01
C PHE A 21 0.88 -6.96 -13.91
N LEU A 22 1.22 -6.78 -15.19
CA LEU A 22 0.41 -6.01 -16.13
C LEU A 22 -0.96 -6.66 -16.42
N ASN A 23 -1.02 -8.00 -16.53
CA ASN A 23 -2.30 -8.71 -16.65
C ASN A 23 -3.16 -8.50 -15.39
N LYS A 24 -2.60 -8.67 -14.19
CA LYS A 24 -3.32 -8.44 -12.93
C LYS A 24 -3.77 -6.97 -12.77
N PHE A 25 -2.97 -6.03 -13.24
CA PHE A 25 -3.32 -4.62 -13.30
C PHE A 25 -4.54 -4.39 -14.19
N TRP A 26 -4.51 -4.93 -15.42
CA TRP A 26 -5.64 -4.87 -16.35
C TRP A 26 -6.91 -5.46 -15.72
N ASP A 27 -6.83 -6.67 -15.14
CA ASP A 27 -7.96 -7.33 -14.47
C ASP A 27 -8.56 -6.48 -13.34
N ASN A 28 -7.71 -5.79 -12.55
CA ASN A 28 -8.18 -4.88 -11.50
C ASN A 28 -8.86 -3.64 -12.09
N MET A 29 -8.29 -3.02 -13.14
CA MET A 29 -8.89 -1.84 -13.77
C MET A 29 -10.25 -2.16 -14.39
N VAL A 30 -10.35 -3.27 -15.13
CA VAL A 30 -11.62 -3.74 -15.70
C VAL A 30 -12.68 -3.95 -14.60
N LYS A 31 -12.33 -4.60 -13.49
CA LYS A 31 -13.26 -4.77 -12.35
C LYS A 31 -13.76 -3.45 -11.79
N ILE A 32 -12.87 -2.47 -11.60
CA ILE A 32 -13.26 -1.14 -11.10
C ILE A 32 -14.18 -0.45 -12.10
N ILE A 33 -13.88 -0.52 -13.40
CA ILE A 33 -14.67 0.07 -14.49
C ILE A 33 -16.07 -0.58 -14.56
N ASP A 34 -16.14 -1.92 -14.60
CA ASP A 34 -17.38 -2.70 -14.70
C ASP A 34 -18.26 -2.62 -13.44
N GLN A 35 -17.72 -2.14 -12.32
CA GLN A 35 -18.48 -1.97 -11.08
C GLN A 35 -19.54 -0.86 -11.22
N LYS A 36 -20.80 -1.27 -11.35
CA LYS A 36 -21.97 -0.40 -11.51
C LYS A 36 -22.59 0.03 -10.19
N ASP A 37 -22.50 -0.81 -9.17
CA ASP A 37 -23.02 -0.51 -7.83
C ASP A 37 -21.96 0.31 -7.08
N THR A 38 -22.12 1.64 -7.16
CA THR A 38 -21.32 2.62 -6.43
C THR A 38 -22.05 3.08 -5.17
N SER A 39 -21.28 3.38 -4.12
CA SER A 39 -21.79 3.90 -2.86
C SER A 39 -21.83 5.44 -2.84
N ASP A 40 -22.83 6.02 -2.18
CA ASP A 40 -22.80 7.41 -1.72
C ASP A 40 -22.05 7.54 -0.38
N THR A 41 -21.92 6.45 0.38
CA THR A 41 -21.26 6.43 1.69
C THR A 41 -19.83 5.92 1.58
N PHE A 42 -18.89 6.70 2.12
CA PHE A 42 -17.47 6.36 2.18
C PHE A 42 -17.22 5.36 3.32
N SER A 43 -16.65 4.20 3.00
CA SER A 43 -16.37 3.11 3.95
C SER A 43 -14.97 3.21 4.57
N SER A 44 -14.72 2.45 5.64
CA SER A 44 -13.37 2.34 6.22
C SER A 44 -12.35 1.69 5.27
N LYS A 45 -12.82 0.89 4.30
CA LYS A 45 -11.97 0.29 3.26
C LYS A 45 -11.63 1.30 2.17
N ASP A 46 -12.57 2.20 1.86
CA ASP A 46 -12.36 3.34 0.97
C ASP A 46 -11.28 4.27 1.53
N GLU A 47 -11.34 4.54 2.85
CA GLU A 47 -10.31 5.28 3.57
C GLU A 47 -8.94 4.58 3.55
N GLU A 48 -8.91 3.25 3.70
CA GLU A 48 -7.67 2.49 3.61
C GLU A 48 -7.04 2.53 2.21
N ILE A 49 -7.82 2.29 1.15
CA ILE A 49 -7.27 2.29 -0.21
C ILE A 49 -6.88 3.70 -0.67
N GLU A 50 -7.64 4.74 -0.28
CA GLU A 50 -7.29 6.12 -0.55
C GLU A 50 -5.98 6.51 0.15
N ARG A 51 -5.79 6.13 1.42
CA ARG A 51 -4.50 6.30 2.14
C ARG A 51 -3.35 5.63 1.40
N LYS A 52 -3.51 4.37 0.98
CA LYS A 52 -2.48 3.63 0.24
C LYS A 52 -2.13 4.28 -1.09
N ILE A 53 -3.12 4.86 -1.80
CA ILE A 53 -2.89 5.64 -3.02
C ILE A 53 -2.05 6.89 -2.71
N ASN A 54 -2.42 7.68 -1.70
CA ASN A 54 -1.67 8.87 -1.29
C ASN A 54 -0.22 8.55 -0.89
N GLN A 55 -0.02 7.49 -0.10
CA GLN A 55 1.31 6.96 0.26
C GLN A 55 2.11 6.54 -1.00
N THR A 56 1.47 5.87 -1.95
CA THR A 56 2.12 5.40 -3.19
C THR A 56 2.48 6.56 -4.12
N ILE A 57 1.60 7.56 -4.30
CA ILE A 57 1.90 8.77 -5.06
C ILE A 57 3.16 9.44 -4.49
N LYS A 58 3.21 9.64 -3.16
CA LYS A 58 4.37 10.23 -2.48
C LYS A 58 5.65 9.41 -2.71
N SER A 59 5.59 8.09 -2.52
CA SER A 59 6.74 7.20 -2.65
C SER A 59 7.28 7.18 -4.09
N ILE A 60 6.40 6.95 -5.08
CA ILE A 60 6.78 6.91 -6.50
C ILE A 60 7.36 8.26 -6.94
N THR A 61 6.76 9.39 -6.55
CA THR A 61 7.30 10.73 -6.87
C THR A 61 8.75 10.88 -6.40
N GLN A 62 9.02 10.54 -5.14
CA GLN A 62 10.37 10.61 -4.56
C GLN A 62 11.36 9.64 -5.19
N HIS A 63 10.90 8.46 -5.61
CA HIS A 63 11.74 7.48 -6.33
C HIS A 63 12.06 7.95 -7.76
N LEU A 64 11.11 8.56 -8.47
CA LEU A 64 11.35 9.10 -9.82
C LEU A 64 12.36 10.27 -9.79
N GLU A 65 12.26 11.17 -8.82
CA GLU A 65 13.25 12.26 -8.61
C GLU A 65 14.69 11.74 -8.40
N LYS A 66 14.83 10.54 -7.84
CA LYS A 66 16.12 9.87 -7.57
C LYS A 66 16.53 8.86 -8.65
N PHE A 67 15.76 8.72 -9.72
CA PHE A 67 15.95 7.69 -10.77
C PHE A 67 15.87 6.24 -10.23
N GLU A 68 15.16 6.01 -9.12
CA GLU A 68 14.98 4.70 -8.47
C GLU A 68 13.81 3.90 -9.10
N PHE A 69 13.79 3.79 -10.43
CA PHE A 69 12.65 3.28 -11.21
C PHE A 69 12.16 1.89 -10.78
N ASN A 70 13.06 0.97 -10.41
CA ASN A 70 12.67 -0.37 -9.94
C ASN A 70 11.87 -0.32 -8.64
N THR A 71 12.19 0.62 -7.74
CA THR A 71 11.50 0.79 -6.46
C THR A 71 10.12 1.42 -6.70
N ALA A 72 10.04 2.43 -7.58
CA ALA A 72 8.77 2.98 -8.04
C ALA A 72 7.83 1.91 -8.64
N VAL A 73 8.34 1.04 -9.52
CA VAL A 73 7.58 -0.10 -10.06
C VAL A 73 7.21 -1.09 -8.96
N SER A 74 8.09 -1.35 -7.99
CA SER A 74 7.77 -2.24 -6.86
C SER A 74 6.68 -1.68 -5.95
N ASP A 75 6.58 -0.36 -5.78
CA ASP A 75 5.51 0.28 -5.01
C ASP A 75 4.18 0.23 -5.77
N LEU A 76 4.20 0.47 -7.09
CA LEU A 76 3.02 0.28 -7.94
C LEU A 76 2.52 -1.17 -7.93
N MET A 77 3.43 -2.16 -7.88
CA MET A 77 3.09 -3.57 -7.70
C MET A 77 2.43 -3.85 -6.34
N LYS A 78 2.85 -3.17 -5.26
CA LYS A 78 2.21 -3.29 -3.93
C LYS A 78 0.79 -2.72 -3.97
N LEU A 79 0.63 -1.48 -4.45
CA LEU A 79 -0.68 -0.85 -4.59
C LEU A 79 -1.65 -1.69 -5.46
N ASN A 80 -1.15 -2.31 -6.53
CA ASN A 80 -1.96 -3.22 -7.35
C ASN A 80 -2.34 -4.53 -6.64
N ASN A 81 -1.58 -4.97 -5.63
CA ASN A 81 -2.00 -6.07 -4.76
C ASN A 81 -3.07 -5.60 -3.77
N ASP A 82 -2.87 -4.43 -3.14
CA ASP A 82 -3.84 -3.82 -2.22
C ASP A 82 -5.20 -3.58 -2.90
N LEU A 83 -5.21 -3.12 -4.15
CA LEU A 83 -6.42 -3.01 -4.95
C LEU A 83 -7.09 -4.37 -5.19
N SER A 84 -6.34 -5.42 -5.50
CA SER A 84 -6.94 -6.75 -5.64
C SER A 84 -7.54 -7.29 -4.35
N ASP A 85 -7.03 -6.89 -3.18
CA ASP A 85 -7.58 -7.28 -1.90
C ASP A 85 -8.83 -6.45 -1.54
N TYR A 86 -8.81 -5.15 -1.84
CA TYR A 86 -9.98 -4.26 -1.76
C TYR A 86 -11.16 -4.72 -2.67
N LEU A 87 -10.85 -5.26 -3.86
CA LEU A 87 -11.82 -5.76 -4.86
C LEU A 87 -12.24 -7.24 -4.69
N LYS A 88 -11.82 -7.93 -3.61
CA LYS A 88 -12.12 -9.37 -3.40
C LYS A 88 -13.43 -9.65 -2.70
N GLU A 89 -13.86 -8.77 -1.82
CA GLU A 89 -15.19 -8.81 -1.22
C GLU A 89 -16.13 -7.99 -2.12
N ASP A 90 -17.43 -8.24 -2.01
CA ASP A 90 -18.48 -7.49 -2.69
C ASP A 90 -18.67 -6.09 -2.05
N ASN A 91 -17.61 -5.28 -2.05
CA ASN A 91 -17.60 -3.90 -1.57
C ASN A 91 -18.09 -2.97 -2.69
N THR A 92 -19.07 -2.11 -2.41
CA THR A 92 -19.45 -0.98 -3.28
C THR A 92 -18.44 0.15 -3.16
N ILE A 93 -17.72 0.48 -4.24
CA ILE A 93 -16.76 1.61 -4.28
C ILE A 93 -17.54 2.94 -4.25
N GLN A 94 -17.11 3.92 -3.46
CA GLN A 94 -17.69 5.26 -3.49
C GLN A 94 -17.39 5.95 -4.85
N ILE A 95 -18.38 6.65 -5.42
CA ILE A 95 -18.32 7.12 -6.83
C ILE A 95 -17.11 8.02 -7.15
N ASP A 96 -16.78 9.00 -6.31
CA ASP A 96 -15.64 9.90 -6.52
C ASP A 96 -14.29 9.17 -6.31
N LEU A 97 -14.28 8.20 -5.38
CA LEU A 97 -13.11 7.35 -5.14
C LEU A 97 -12.83 6.45 -6.35
N LYS A 98 -13.85 5.92 -7.05
CA LYS A 98 -13.66 5.11 -8.26
C LYS A 98 -12.85 5.87 -9.32
N ASP A 99 -13.25 7.10 -9.62
CA ASP A 99 -12.55 7.97 -10.58
C ASP A 99 -11.15 8.36 -10.08
N SER A 100 -11.01 8.64 -8.78
CA SER A 100 -9.72 8.92 -8.14
C SER A 100 -8.74 7.74 -8.23
N ILE A 101 -9.20 6.51 -7.97
CA ILE A 101 -8.39 5.28 -8.11
C ILE A 101 -7.87 5.17 -9.53
N LEU A 102 -8.78 5.16 -10.52
CA LEU A 102 -8.44 4.96 -11.93
C LEU A 102 -7.47 6.05 -12.41
N ARG A 103 -7.79 7.33 -12.20
CA ARG A 103 -6.97 8.46 -12.64
C ARG A 103 -5.57 8.39 -12.05
N ASN A 104 -5.45 8.28 -10.71
CA ASN A 104 -4.16 8.29 -10.04
C ASN A 104 -3.29 7.10 -10.45
N ILE A 105 -3.83 5.88 -10.48
CA ILE A 105 -3.01 4.70 -10.74
C ILE A 105 -2.59 4.57 -12.21
N LEU A 106 -3.42 5.02 -13.15
CA LEU A 106 -3.07 5.06 -14.58
C LEU A 106 -1.96 6.08 -14.84
N ILE A 107 -2.02 7.28 -14.24
CA ILE A 107 -0.96 8.29 -14.38
C ILE A 107 0.35 7.81 -13.72
N LEU A 108 0.29 7.11 -12.58
CA LEU A 108 1.48 6.49 -11.96
C LEU A 108 2.09 5.36 -12.83
N LEU A 109 1.27 4.62 -13.58
CA LEU A 109 1.74 3.58 -14.51
C LEU A 109 2.33 4.18 -15.81
N TYR A 110 1.80 5.31 -16.27
CA TYR A 110 2.08 5.87 -17.59
C TYR A 110 3.57 6.02 -17.96
N PRO A 111 4.48 6.49 -17.08
CA PRO A 111 5.91 6.55 -17.40
C PRO A 111 6.59 5.19 -17.65
N MET A 112 5.98 4.10 -17.17
CA MET A 112 6.53 2.73 -17.22
C MET A 112 5.86 1.85 -18.27
N SER A 113 4.55 2.04 -18.50
CA SER A 113 3.75 1.25 -19.44
C SER A 113 2.69 2.15 -20.12
N PRO A 114 3.12 3.09 -20.99
CA PRO A 114 2.25 4.15 -21.50
C PRO A 114 1.08 3.60 -22.32
N HIS A 115 1.27 2.53 -23.09
CA HIS A 115 0.23 1.95 -23.96
C HIS A 115 -0.96 1.42 -23.14
N ILE A 116 -0.72 0.63 -22.10
CA ILE A 116 -1.78 0.08 -21.24
C ILE A 116 -2.47 1.20 -20.45
N ALA A 117 -1.70 2.16 -19.94
CA ALA A 117 -2.26 3.30 -19.22
C ALA A 117 -3.15 4.17 -20.14
N SER A 118 -2.71 4.44 -21.37
CA SER A 118 -3.46 5.26 -22.34
C SER A 118 -4.75 4.59 -22.80
N GLU A 119 -4.71 3.29 -23.12
CA GLU A 119 -5.89 2.55 -23.60
C GLU A 119 -7.02 2.62 -22.56
N ILE A 120 -6.73 2.21 -21.32
CA ILE A 120 -7.71 2.19 -20.22
C ILE A 120 -8.19 3.61 -19.88
N PHE A 121 -7.30 4.60 -19.93
CA PHE A 121 -7.65 5.99 -19.62
C PHE A 121 -8.55 6.62 -20.69
N GLN A 122 -8.26 6.39 -21.97
CA GLN A 122 -9.09 6.84 -23.08
C GLN A 122 -10.46 6.14 -23.06
N ASP A 123 -10.51 4.83 -22.82
CA ASP A 123 -11.76 4.05 -22.75
C ASP A 123 -12.70 4.53 -21.62
N TYR A 124 -12.15 4.96 -20.48
CA TYR A 124 -12.94 5.36 -19.31
C TYR A 124 -13.20 6.87 -19.23
N PHE A 125 -12.21 7.72 -19.51
CA PHE A 125 -12.30 9.18 -19.35
C PHE A 125 -12.46 9.95 -20.68
N ASP A 126 -12.52 9.27 -21.84
CA ASP A 126 -12.59 9.88 -23.18
C ASP A 126 -11.58 11.03 -23.41
N SER A 127 -10.36 10.84 -22.92
CA SER A 127 -9.31 11.88 -22.92
C SER A 127 -7.89 11.30 -22.97
N ASP A 128 -6.95 12.12 -23.44
CA ASP A 128 -5.53 11.73 -23.56
C ASP A 128 -4.78 11.94 -22.25
N ILE A 129 -4.36 10.83 -21.63
CA ILE A 129 -3.55 10.81 -20.40
C ILE A 129 -2.24 11.60 -20.52
N SER A 130 -1.71 11.84 -21.73
CA SER A 130 -0.50 12.65 -21.93
C SER A 130 -0.66 14.12 -21.55
N GLN A 131 -1.91 14.59 -21.46
CA GLN A 131 -2.26 15.97 -21.05
C GLN A 131 -2.57 16.09 -19.55
N GLU A 132 -2.61 14.97 -18.82
CA GLU A 132 -2.85 14.96 -17.38
C GLU A 132 -1.65 15.50 -16.59
N LYS A 133 -1.95 16.05 -15.41
CA LYS A 133 -0.91 16.45 -14.46
C LYS A 133 -0.50 15.24 -13.62
N TRP A 134 0.75 15.24 -13.19
CA TRP A 134 1.20 14.29 -12.16
C TRP A 134 0.34 14.41 -10.90
N PRO A 135 -0.13 13.29 -10.31
CA PRO A 135 -1.05 13.33 -9.19
C PRO A 135 -0.39 13.91 -7.92
N THR A 136 -1.20 14.60 -7.12
CA THR A 136 -0.80 15.14 -5.81
C THR A 136 -1.33 14.24 -4.70
N PHE A 137 -0.60 14.13 -3.59
CA PHE A 137 -1.05 13.45 -2.38
C PHE A 137 -1.49 14.44 -1.30
N ASP A 138 -2.45 14.03 -0.47
CA ASP A 138 -2.87 14.70 0.75
C ASP A 138 -2.01 14.22 1.93
N GLU A 139 -1.31 15.14 2.59
CA GLU A 139 -0.45 14.81 3.74
C GLU A 139 -1.24 14.26 4.93
N THR A 140 -2.50 14.67 5.11
CA THR A 140 -3.35 14.20 6.21
C THR A 140 -3.74 12.73 6.05
N LYS A 141 -3.69 12.20 4.82
CA LYS A 141 -4.04 10.82 4.48
C LYS A 141 -2.84 9.87 4.44
N LEU A 142 -1.66 10.30 4.91
CA LEU A 142 -0.45 9.48 4.90
C LEU A 142 -0.28 8.62 6.15
N GLU A 143 -0.84 9.02 7.29
CA GLU A 143 -0.67 8.31 8.56
C GLU A 143 -1.55 7.06 8.61
N ASN A 144 -0.98 5.93 9.03
CA ASN A 144 -1.78 4.75 9.29
C ASN A 144 -2.40 4.88 10.69
N PRO A 145 -3.74 4.76 10.85
CA PRO A 145 -4.39 4.85 12.15
C PRO A 145 -4.07 3.66 13.07
N VAL A 146 -3.53 2.57 12.50
CA VAL A 146 -3.15 1.34 13.18
C VAL A 146 -1.80 0.82 12.70
N TYR A 147 -1.11 0.04 13.54
CA TYR A 147 0.12 -0.68 13.19
C TYR A 147 0.13 -2.12 13.74
N GLU A 148 0.94 -3.01 13.11
CA GLU A 148 1.23 -4.33 13.67
C GLU A 148 2.22 -4.18 14.84
N LEU A 149 1.72 -4.22 16.07
CA LEU A 149 2.55 -4.29 17.26
C LEU A 149 3.22 -5.66 17.33
N VAL A 150 4.54 -5.71 17.11
CA VAL A 150 5.31 -6.94 17.27
C VAL A 150 5.74 -7.13 18.72
N ILE A 151 5.31 -8.23 19.34
CA ILE A 151 5.68 -8.59 20.72
C ILE A 151 6.82 -9.60 20.69
N GLN A 152 7.94 -9.26 21.33
CA GLN A 152 9.15 -10.07 21.40
C GLN A 152 9.50 -10.46 22.83
N ILE A 153 10.05 -11.67 23.01
CA ILE A 153 10.67 -12.09 24.26
C ILE A 153 12.11 -12.51 23.95
N ASN A 154 13.08 -11.86 24.60
CA ASN A 154 14.51 -12.02 24.35
C ASN A 154 14.87 -11.90 22.85
N GLY A 155 14.28 -10.90 22.18
CA GLY A 155 14.50 -10.60 20.76
C GLY A 155 13.81 -11.54 19.75
N LYS A 156 13.06 -12.55 20.21
CA LYS A 156 12.30 -13.46 19.33
C LYS A 156 10.84 -13.02 19.26
N LYS A 157 10.29 -12.80 18.05
CA LYS A 157 8.84 -12.57 17.83
C LYS A 157 8.04 -13.73 18.43
N ARG A 158 7.08 -13.40 19.29
CA ARG A 158 6.18 -14.36 19.95
C ARG A 158 4.75 -14.16 19.49
N HIS A 159 4.29 -12.91 19.53
CA HIS A 159 2.96 -12.52 19.11
C HIS A 159 3.05 -11.28 18.21
N ALA A 160 1.96 -11.02 17.51
CA ALA A 160 1.69 -9.72 16.94
C ALA A 160 0.18 -9.51 16.85
N LEU A 161 -0.23 -8.26 16.90
CA LEU A 161 -1.62 -7.85 16.76
C LEU A 161 -1.67 -6.42 16.22
N ILE A 162 -2.81 -6.04 15.65
CA ILE A 162 -3.05 -4.69 15.16
C ILE A 162 -3.56 -3.84 16.35
N VAL A 163 -2.93 -2.70 16.58
CA VAL A 163 -3.33 -1.70 17.60
C VAL A 163 -3.30 -0.29 17.00
N ASN A 164 -3.94 0.66 17.66
CA ASN A 164 -3.94 2.06 17.22
C ASN A 164 -2.53 2.67 17.28
N THR A 165 -2.18 3.44 16.25
CA THR A 165 -1.00 4.30 16.23
C THR A 165 -1.10 5.35 17.33
N GLY A 166 0.03 5.69 17.94
CA GLY A 166 0.08 6.66 19.04
C GLY A 166 -0.08 6.05 20.44
N ILE A 167 -0.41 4.77 20.56
CA ILE A 167 -0.58 4.06 21.84
C ILE A 167 0.68 4.12 22.73
N GLU A 168 0.48 4.29 24.03
CA GLU A 168 1.57 4.44 25.01
C GLU A 168 2.04 3.10 25.60
N GLU A 169 3.27 3.09 26.15
CA GLU A 169 3.94 1.87 26.61
C GLU A 169 3.12 1.08 27.64
N ASP A 170 2.43 1.76 28.54
CA ASP A 170 1.68 1.11 29.63
C ASP A 170 0.38 0.46 29.14
N GLU A 171 -0.32 1.07 28.19
CA GLU A 171 -1.46 0.43 27.49
C GLU A 171 -0.99 -0.80 26.70
N VAL A 172 0.20 -0.74 26.08
CA VAL A 172 0.82 -1.88 25.39
C VAL A 172 1.17 -3.01 26.37
N LYS A 173 1.64 -2.71 27.59
CA LYS A 173 1.86 -3.73 28.64
C LYS A 173 0.56 -4.36 29.11
N GLU A 174 -0.50 -3.57 29.28
CA GLU A 174 -1.83 -4.07 29.66
C GLU A 174 -2.39 -5.02 28.59
N ILE A 175 -2.28 -4.65 27.31
CA ILE A 175 -2.61 -5.51 26.17
C ILE A 175 -1.77 -6.81 26.18
N CYS A 176 -0.46 -6.72 26.43
CA CYS A 176 0.42 -7.88 26.51
C CYS A 176 0.04 -8.84 27.65
N THR A 177 -0.37 -8.29 28.79
CA THR A 177 -0.77 -9.07 29.97
C THR A 177 -2.14 -9.73 29.74
N THR A 178 -3.13 -8.95 29.27
CA THR A 178 -4.52 -9.38 29.13
C THR A 178 -4.76 -10.35 27.97
N ASN A 179 -4.07 -10.16 26.84
CA ASN A 179 -4.33 -10.96 25.64
C ASN A 179 -3.36 -12.17 25.47
N PHE A 180 -2.23 -12.17 26.18
CA PHE A 180 -1.16 -13.17 25.97
C PHE A 180 -0.52 -13.70 27.27
N ASP A 181 -1.07 -13.38 28.44
CA ASP A 181 -0.58 -13.80 29.77
C ASP A 181 0.92 -13.50 30.00
N ILE A 182 1.43 -12.38 29.46
CA ILE A 182 2.85 -12.02 29.57
C ILE A 182 3.15 -11.43 30.95
N ASP A 183 3.91 -12.18 31.75
CA ASP A 183 4.44 -11.72 33.02
C ASP A 183 5.68 -10.81 32.84
N PHE A 184 5.55 -9.56 33.27
CA PHE A 184 6.61 -8.55 33.28
C PHE A 184 7.44 -8.55 34.59
N SER A 185 7.05 -9.29 35.64
CA SER A 185 7.73 -9.25 36.95
C SER A 185 9.19 -9.74 36.90
N ASN A 186 9.48 -10.65 35.97
CA ASN A 186 10.83 -11.17 35.71
C ASN A 186 11.59 -10.41 34.60
N ALA A 187 11.06 -9.29 34.09
CA ALA A 187 11.70 -8.53 33.03
C ALA A 187 12.87 -7.70 33.58
N LYS A 188 14.10 -8.02 33.16
CA LYS A 188 15.29 -7.20 33.41
C LYS A 188 15.24 -5.85 32.67
N LYS A 189 14.61 -5.83 31.49
CA LYS A 189 14.42 -4.62 30.68
C LYS A 189 13.24 -4.79 29.73
N VAL A 190 12.40 -3.77 29.64
CA VAL A 190 11.42 -3.61 28.56
C VAL A 190 11.98 -2.61 27.56
N ILE A 191 11.85 -2.90 26.27
CA ILE A 191 12.22 -1.99 25.17
C ILE A 191 10.98 -1.79 24.32
N PHE A 192 10.30 -0.67 24.52
CA PHE A 192 9.24 -0.22 23.63
C PHE A 192 9.81 0.68 22.53
N ILE A 193 9.39 0.43 21.30
CA ILE A 193 9.59 1.32 20.17
C ILE A 193 8.19 1.67 19.69
N LYS A 194 7.80 2.93 19.91
CA LYS A 194 6.48 3.46 19.56
C LYS A 194 6.15 3.16 18.09
N ASP A 195 4.90 2.79 17.86
CA ASP A 195 4.35 2.42 16.55
C ASP A 195 5.11 1.29 15.83
N LYS A 196 5.73 0.38 16.60
CA LYS A 196 6.52 -0.74 16.05
C LYS A 196 6.53 -2.03 16.87
N LEU A 197 7.13 -2.02 18.07
CA LEU A 197 7.36 -3.25 18.83
C LEU A 197 7.53 -3.03 20.33
N ILE A 198 7.29 -4.09 21.10
CA ILE A 198 7.73 -4.22 22.49
C ILE A 198 8.57 -5.49 22.64
N ASN A 199 9.76 -5.37 23.22
CA ASN A 199 10.65 -6.50 23.51
C ASN A 199 10.89 -6.62 25.02
N ILE A 200 10.47 -7.74 25.59
CA ILE A 200 10.70 -8.12 26.98
C ILE A 200 12.03 -8.88 27.08
N VAL A 201 13.00 -8.34 27.81
CA VAL A 201 14.27 -9.00 28.12
C VAL A 201 14.19 -9.57 29.54
N GLN A 202 14.35 -10.89 29.67
CA GLN A 202 14.27 -11.64 30.94
C GLN A 202 15.63 -12.01 31.52
#